data_AF-Q6UD58-F1
#
_entry.id   AF-Q6UD58-F1
#
_cell.length_a   1.000
_cell.length_b   1.000
_cell.length_c   1.000
_cell.angle_alpha   90.00
_cell.angle_beta   90.00
_cell.angle_gamma   90.00
#
_symmetry.space_group_name_H-M   'P 1'
#
loop_
_entity.id
_entity.type
_entity.pdbx_description
1 polymer ?
#
loop_
_entity_poly.entity_id
_entity_poly.type
_entity_poly.pdbx_seq_one_letter_code
_entity_poly.pdbx_strand_id
1 'polypeptide(L)'
;MEVELHTQSAIEMLMPITGMLVPVFIIWVIFYYNTKSDKEKYGAMVSIAKNLENPSDVKDLLESFKEEVKKPVDYRKSGFITMFVGLGLLLFGAMSVDFLMGVGLLVICIGLGSLVAGYVYPNEGGEIDDAVQKYEDG
;
A
#
# COMPACT_ATOMS: atom_id res chain seq x y z
N MET A 1 36.31 -29.05 16.37
CA MET A 1 36.79 -27.95 15.50
C MET A 1 36.10 -27.97 14.14
N GLU A 2 36.04 -29.11 13.42
CA GLU A 2 35.33 -29.19 12.12
C GLU A 2 33.80 -29.06 12.21
N VAL A 3 33.18 -29.59 13.28
CA VAL A 3 31.72 -29.53 13.48
C VAL A 3 31.23 -28.10 13.73
N GLU A 4 32.00 -27.28 14.46
CA GLU A 4 31.63 -25.88 14.74
C GLU A 4 31.74 -24.99 13.50
N LEU A 5 32.72 -25.25 12.63
CA LEU A 5 32.93 -24.53 11.37
C LEU A 5 31.79 -24.76 10.36
N HIS A 6 31.27 -25.99 10.30
CA HIS A 6 30.09 -26.31 9.49
C HIS A 6 28.81 -25.67 10.02
N THR A 7 28.63 -25.61 11.33
CA THR A 7 27.46 -24.90 11.91
C THR A 7 27.55 -23.39 11.74
N GLN A 8 28.73 -22.80 11.77
CA GLN A 8 28.91 -21.36 11.57
C GLN A 8 28.57 -20.92 10.14
N SER A 9 29.06 -21.65 9.13
CA SER A 9 28.71 -21.40 7.72
C SER A 9 27.22 -21.61 7.41
N ALA A 10 26.56 -22.55 8.09
CA ALA A 10 25.11 -22.73 7.97
C ALA A 10 24.32 -21.54 8.54
N ILE A 11 24.76 -20.97 9.67
CA ILE A 11 24.12 -19.81 10.30
C ILE A 11 24.29 -18.54 9.45
N GLU A 12 25.47 -18.34 8.85
CA GLU A 12 25.75 -17.20 7.96
C GLU A 12 24.88 -17.21 6.70
N MET A 13 24.52 -18.38 6.16
CA MET A 13 23.58 -18.48 5.04
C MET A 13 22.12 -18.32 5.48
N LEU A 14 21.75 -18.79 6.67
CA LEU A 14 20.36 -18.79 7.14
C LEU A 14 19.86 -17.40 7.56
N MET A 15 20.74 -16.56 8.12
CA MET A 15 20.41 -15.22 8.62
C MET A 15 19.84 -14.28 7.52
N PRO A 16 20.51 -14.10 6.35
CA PRO A 16 19.98 -13.23 5.29
C PRO A 16 18.69 -13.79 4.66
N ILE A 17 18.58 -15.12 4.51
CA ILE A 17 17.39 -15.78 3.95
C ILE A 17 16.18 -15.51 4.84
N THR A 18 16.35 -15.65 6.16
CA THR A 18 15.27 -15.41 7.14
C THR A 18 14.87 -13.93 7.16
N GLY A 19 15.84 -13.02 7.04
CA GLY A 19 15.58 -11.58 6.99
C GLY A 19 14.76 -11.15 5.76
N MET A 20 15.01 -11.75 4.59
CA MET A 20 14.22 -11.48 3.37
C MET A 20 12.83 -12.13 3.39
N LEU A 21 12.65 -13.24 4.11
CA LEU A 21 11.39 -13.96 4.16
C LEU A 21 10.29 -13.18 4.90
N VAL A 22 10.65 -12.42 5.93
CA VAL A 22 9.70 -11.65 6.77
C VAL A 22 8.87 -10.65 5.96
N PRO A 23 9.45 -9.71 5.17
CA PRO A 23 8.65 -8.75 4.40
C PRO A 23 7.77 -9.44 3.33
N VAL A 24 8.28 -10.50 2.69
CA VAL A 24 7.50 -11.29 1.72
C VAL A 24 6.29 -11.93 2.38
N PHE A 25 6.47 -12.51 3.57
CA PHE A 25 5.39 -13.12 4.34
C PHE A 25 4.30 -12.11 4.72
N ILE A 26 4.68 -10.90 5.15
CA ILE A 26 3.71 -9.83 5.48
C ILE A 26 2.85 -9.48 4.26
N ILE A 27 3.47 -9.26 3.10
CA ILE A 27 2.73 -8.96 1.85
C ILE A 27 1.77 -10.11 1.50
N TRP A 28 2.23 -11.35 1.65
CA TRP A 28 1.42 -12.53 1.37
C TRP A 28 0.20 -12.62 2.28
N VAL A 29 0.36 -12.36 3.58
CA VAL A 29 -0.75 -12.32 4.55
C VAL A 29 -1.77 -11.25 4.17
N ILE A 30 -1.32 -10.04 3.84
CA ILE A 30 -2.20 -8.94 3.42
C ILE A 30 -2.99 -9.35 2.17
N PHE A 31 -2.32 -9.90 1.17
CA PHE A 31 -2.95 -10.35 -0.07
C PHE A 31 -3.98 -11.46 0.16
N TYR A 32 -3.66 -12.42 1.04
CA TYR A 32 -4.56 -13.50 1.43
C TYR A 32 -5.85 -12.96 2.07
N TYR A 33 -5.74 -12.03 3.02
CA TYR A 33 -6.91 -11.42 3.66
C TYR A 33 -7.72 -10.55 2.69
N ASN A 34 -7.06 -9.75 1.85
CA ASN A 34 -7.75 -8.96 0.83
C ASN A 34 -8.55 -9.87 -0.13
N THR A 35 -7.92 -10.92 -0.66
CA THR A 35 -8.58 -11.87 -1.57
C THR A 35 -9.78 -12.55 -0.91
N LYS A 36 -9.68 -12.89 0.37
CA LYS A 36 -10.80 -13.51 1.10
C LYS A 36 -11.94 -12.51 1.32
N SER A 37 -11.61 -11.30 1.76
CA SER A 37 -12.57 -10.21 1.98
C SER A 37 -13.32 -9.87 0.70
N ASP A 38 -12.62 -9.77 -0.43
CA ASP A 38 -13.21 -9.45 -1.73
C ASP A 38 -14.19 -10.54 -2.17
N LYS A 39 -13.83 -11.82 -2.01
CA LYS A 39 -14.73 -12.94 -2.31
C LYS A 39 -16.00 -12.92 -1.47
N GLU A 40 -15.91 -12.59 -0.18
CA GLU A 40 -17.07 -12.48 0.71
C GLU A 40 -17.97 -11.30 0.30
N LYS A 41 -17.40 -10.15 -0.04
CA LYS A 41 -18.14 -8.98 -0.56
C LYS A 41 -18.90 -9.30 -1.85
N TYR A 42 -18.24 -9.91 -2.84
CA TYR A 42 -18.89 -10.28 -4.10
C TYR A 42 -19.96 -11.38 -3.90
N GLY A 43 -19.73 -12.31 -2.97
CA GLY A 43 -20.74 -13.31 -2.59
C GLY A 43 -22.01 -12.66 -2.04
N ALA A 44 -21.84 -11.71 -1.11
CA ALA A 44 -22.94 -10.93 -0.55
C ALA A 44 -23.68 -10.13 -1.65
N MET A 45 -22.95 -9.51 -2.57
CA MET A 45 -23.50 -8.78 -3.74
C MET A 45 -24.41 -9.66 -4.59
N VAL A 46 -23.94 -10.86 -4.96
CA VAL A 46 -24.72 -11.79 -5.77
C VAL A 46 -25.96 -12.27 -5.03
N SER A 47 -25.87 -12.48 -3.70
CA SER A 47 -27.04 -12.87 -2.91
C SER A 47 -28.07 -11.75 -2.75
N ILE A 48 -27.65 -10.50 -2.56
CA ILE A 48 -28.55 -9.35 -2.46
C ILE A 48 -29.21 -9.10 -3.83
N ALA A 49 -28.43 -9.09 -4.92
CA ALA A 49 -28.94 -8.90 -6.28
C ALA A 49 -29.96 -9.98 -6.69
N LYS A 50 -29.79 -11.22 -6.23
CA LYS A 50 -30.75 -12.32 -6.49
C LYS A 50 -32.06 -12.22 -5.69
N ASN A 51 -32.07 -11.48 -4.58
CA ASN A 51 -33.27 -11.28 -3.75
C ASN A 51 -34.06 -10.01 -4.14
N LEU A 52 -33.54 -9.19 -5.07
CA LEU A 52 -34.21 -7.98 -5.54
C LEU A 52 -35.01 -8.28 -6.80
N GLU A 53 -36.30 -7.96 -6.75
CA GLU A 53 -37.25 -8.23 -7.84
C GLU A 53 -37.26 -7.15 -8.94
N ASN A 54 -36.75 -5.93 -8.63
CA ASN A 54 -36.76 -4.82 -9.57
C ASN A 54 -35.37 -4.54 -10.16
N PRO A 55 -35.24 -4.38 -11.49
CA PRO A 55 -33.97 -4.10 -12.15
C PRO A 55 -33.38 -2.71 -11.81
N SER A 56 -34.19 -1.78 -11.32
CA SER A 56 -33.73 -0.46 -10.87
C SER A 56 -32.92 -0.55 -9.58
N ASP A 57 -33.41 -1.30 -8.59
CA ASP A 57 -32.76 -1.42 -7.28
C ASP A 57 -31.43 -2.19 -7.37
N VAL A 58 -31.32 -3.12 -8.33
CA VAL A 58 -30.07 -3.82 -8.65
C VAL A 58 -29.04 -2.84 -9.21
N LYS A 59 -29.47 -1.85 -10.00
CA LYS A 59 -28.59 -0.84 -10.59
C LYS A 59 -28.03 0.10 -9.53
N ASP A 60 -28.87 0.58 -8.62
CA ASP A 60 -28.46 1.46 -7.51
C ASP A 60 -27.56 0.72 -6.51
N LEU A 61 -27.80 -0.58 -6.26
CA LEU A 61 -26.88 -1.40 -5.47
C LEU A 61 -25.56 -1.66 -6.17
N LEU A 62 -25.56 -1.88 -7.48
CA LEU A 62 -24.32 -2.01 -8.25
C LEU A 62 -23.49 -0.72 -8.23
N GLU A 63 -24.17 0.43 -8.20
CA GLU A 63 -23.57 1.77 -8.19
C GLU A 63 -23.04 2.16 -6.81
N SER A 64 -23.77 1.86 -5.73
CA SER A 64 -23.33 2.08 -4.33
C SER A 64 -22.17 1.17 -3.89
N PHE A 65 -22.01 0.00 -4.52
CA PHE A 65 -20.91 -0.94 -4.25
C PHE A 65 -19.79 -0.89 -5.29
N LYS A 66 -19.95 -0.12 -6.37
CA LYS A 66 -18.84 0.26 -7.24
C LYS A 66 -17.88 1.02 -6.33
N GLU A 67 -16.81 0.34 -5.91
CA GLU A 67 -15.83 0.90 -4.97
C GLU A 67 -15.59 2.35 -5.37
N GLU A 68 -15.79 3.29 -4.43
CA GLU A 68 -15.39 4.68 -4.63
C GLU A 68 -14.05 4.65 -5.34
N VAL A 69 -14.00 5.22 -6.55
CA VAL A 69 -12.78 5.29 -7.36
C VAL A 69 -11.70 5.77 -6.41
N LYS A 70 -10.82 4.83 -6.02
CA LYS A 70 -9.92 4.97 -4.87
C LYS A 70 -9.35 6.38 -4.93
N LYS A 71 -9.75 7.23 -3.97
CA LYS A 71 -9.42 8.67 -4.01
C LYS A 71 -7.95 8.78 -4.42
N PRO A 72 -7.64 9.58 -5.46
CA PRO A 72 -6.31 9.63 -6.04
C PRO A 72 -5.29 9.75 -4.93
N VAL A 73 -4.33 8.83 -4.92
CA VAL A 73 -3.33 8.72 -3.87
C VAL A 73 -2.70 10.09 -3.71
N ASP A 74 -2.89 10.71 -2.54
CA ASP A 74 -2.40 12.07 -2.30
C ASP A 74 -0.87 12.01 -2.19
N TYR A 75 -0.21 12.16 -3.34
CA TYR A 75 1.24 11.99 -3.50
C TYR A 75 2.03 12.93 -2.60
N ARG A 76 1.44 14.07 -2.20
CA ARG A 76 2.03 15.01 -1.23
C ARG A 76 2.25 14.38 0.14
N LYS A 77 1.24 13.68 0.67
CA LYS A 77 1.33 13.04 1.99
C LYS A 77 2.24 11.82 1.95
N SER A 78 2.12 11.03 0.89
CA SER A 78 2.95 9.82 0.71
C SER A 78 4.44 10.16 0.56
N GLY A 79 4.79 11.24 -0.15
CA GLY A 79 6.17 11.67 -0.32
C GLY A 79 6.84 12.12 0.98
N PHE A 80 6.12 12.86 1.81
CA PHE A 80 6.59 13.28 3.13
C PHE A 80 6.87 12.08 4.05
N ILE A 81 5.93 11.14 4.14
CA ILE A 81 6.08 9.93 4.95
C ILE A 81 7.30 9.12 4.49
N THR A 82 7.46 8.93 3.18
CA THR A 82 8.58 8.17 2.61
C THR A 82 9.93 8.83 2.91
N MET A 83 10.01 10.16 2.87
CA MET A 83 11.21 10.90 3.24
C MET A 83 11.59 10.70 4.72
N PHE A 84 10.60 10.70 5.62
CA PHE A 84 10.82 10.43 7.05
C PHE A 84 11.29 9.00 7.31
N VAL A 85 10.73 8.01 6.61
CA VAL A 85 11.19 6.62 6.68
C VAL A 85 12.64 6.51 6.19
N GLY A 86 12.97 7.16 5.07
CA GLY A 86 14.35 7.17 4.55
C GLY A 86 15.34 7.84 5.49
N LEU A 87 14.95 8.95 6.14
CA LEU A 87 15.77 9.61 7.17
C LEU A 87 15.98 8.70 8.39
N GLY A 88 14.93 8.00 8.82
CA GLY A 88 15.02 7.00 9.89
C GLY A 88 15.98 5.86 9.54
N LEU A 89 15.90 5.33 8.32
CA LEU A 89 16.84 4.31 7.84
C LEU A 89 18.27 4.83 7.72
N LEU A 90 18.46 6.09 7.30
CA LEU A 90 19.79 6.71 7.18
C LEU A 90 20.45 6.87 8.56
N LEU A 91 19.72 7.40 9.54
CA LEU A 91 20.20 7.55 10.91
C LEU A 91 20.46 6.19 11.58
N PHE A 92 19.55 5.23 11.39
CA PHE A 92 19.70 3.87 11.90
C PHE A 92 20.88 3.14 11.23
N GLY A 93 21.06 3.32 9.91
CA GLY A 93 22.18 2.81 9.14
C GLY A 93 23.52 3.35 9.63
N ALA A 94 23.62 4.65 9.89
CA ALA A 94 24.82 5.28 10.43
C ALA A 94 25.23 4.76 11.81
N MET A 95 24.29 4.21 12.59
CA MET A 95 24.53 3.69 13.94
C MET A 95 24.73 2.17 13.98
N SER A 96 24.26 1.42 12.98
CA SER A 96 24.21 -0.05 13.02
C SER A 96 24.88 -0.75 11.83
N VAL A 97 24.53 -0.38 10.58
CA VAL A 97 24.95 -1.15 9.38
C VAL A 97 25.16 -0.22 8.18
N ASP A 98 26.37 -0.21 7.63
CA ASP A 98 26.79 0.69 6.54
C ASP A 98 25.92 0.57 5.27
N PHE A 99 25.47 -0.64 4.92
CA PHE A 99 24.61 -0.86 3.75
C PHE A 99 23.24 -0.17 3.89
N LEU A 100 22.71 -0.08 5.11
CA LEU A 100 21.41 0.54 5.38
C LEU A 100 21.43 2.05 5.15
N MET A 101 22.59 2.69 5.29
CA MET A 101 22.78 4.10 4.98
C MET A 101 22.51 4.39 3.49
N GLY A 102 22.99 3.51 2.60
CA GLY A 102 22.73 3.60 1.16
C GLY A 102 21.25 3.42 0.82
N VAL A 103 20.58 2.46 1.47
CA VAL A 103 19.14 2.24 1.33
C VAL A 103 18.34 3.45 1.82
N GLY A 104 18.72 4.04 2.97
CA GLY A 104 18.09 5.24 3.50
C GLY A 104 18.18 6.44 2.56
N LEU A 105 19.34 6.66 1.94
CA LEU A 105 19.55 7.74 0.98
C LEU A 105 18.69 7.53 -0.29
N LEU A 106 18.59 6.30 -0.79
CA LEU A 106 17.72 5.94 -1.90
C LEU A 106 16.24 6.25 -1.59
N VAL A 107 15.76 5.87 -0.40
CA VAL A 107 14.37 6.10 0.02
C VAL A 107 14.08 7.60 0.18
N ILE A 108 15.02 8.39 0.66
CA ILE A 108 14.89 9.87 0.70
C ILE A 108 14.72 10.43 -0.72
N CYS A 109 15.52 9.97 -1.69
CA CYS A 109 15.38 10.39 -3.10
C CYS A 109 13.99 10.06 -3.67
N ILE A 110 13.44 8.87 -3.37
CA ILE A 110 12.09 8.48 -3.78
C ILE A 110 11.03 9.38 -3.11
N GLY A 111 11.21 9.70 -1.83
CA GLY A 111 10.34 10.60 -1.09
C GLY A 111 10.30 12.02 -1.68
N LEU A 112 11.46 12.58 -2.04
CA LEU A 112 11.55 13.87 -2.72
C LEU A 112 10.86 13.84 -4.09
N GLY A 113 11.09 12.81 -4.89
CA GLY A 113 10.41 12.64 -6.18
C GLY A 113 8.88 12.57 -6.05
N SER A 114 8.40 11.86 -5.04
CA SER A 114 6.96 11.73 -4.76
C SER A 114 6.33 13.04 -4.27
N LEU A 115 7.07 13.82 -3.46
CA LEU A 115 6.63 15.12 -2.98
C LEU A 115 6.53 16.14 -4.12
N VAL A 116 7.51 16.15 -5.03
CA VAL A 116 7.46 16.96 -6.25
C VAL A 116 6.32 16.52 -7.17
N ALA A 117 6.13 15.22 -7.37
CA ALA A 117 5.04 14.69 -8.20
C ALA A 117 3.66 15.11 -7.66
N GLY A 118 3.47 15.13 -6.34
CA GLY A 118 2.23 15.60 -5.71
C GLY A 118 1.98 17.10 -5.82
N TYR A 119 3.00 17.92 -6.11
CA TYR A 119 2.81 19.34 -6.42
C TYR A 119 2.61 19.58 -7.92
N VAL A 120 3.25 18.78 -8.78
CA VAL A 120 3.17 18.89 -10.25
C VAL A 120 1.87 18.30 -10.81
N TYR A 121 1.34 17.24 -10.20
CA TYR A 121 0.02 16.67 -10.53
C TYR A 121 -0.95 17.00 -9.40
N PRO A 122 -1.44 18.25 -9.32
CA PRO A 122 -2.47 18.60 -8.36
C PRO A 122 -3.72 17.77 -8.62
N ASN A 123 -4.37 17.34 -7.54
CA ASN A 123 -5.58 16.55 -7.56
C ASN A 123 -6.80 17.40 -7.97
N GLU A 124 -6.81 17.92 -9.20
CA GLU A 124 -7.87 18.80 -9.71
C GLU A 124 -9.19 18.05 -9.96
N GLY A 125 -9.17 16.71 -10.05
CA GLY A 125 -10.36 15.92 -10.35
C GLY A 125 -11.39 15.86 -9.22
N GLY A 126 -10.98 16.03 -7.95
CA GLY A 126 -11.89 15.93 -6.81
C GLY A 126 -12.64 17.22 -6.46
N GLU A 127 -12.07 18.38 -6.78
CA GLU A 127 -12.69 19.68 -6.48
C GLU A 127 -13.82 20.03 -7.45
N ILE A 128 -13.72 19.60 -8.71
CA ILE A 128 -14.78 19.81 -9.71
C ILE A 128 -16.00 18.95 -9.40
N ASP A 129 -15.79 17.69 -8.98
CA ASP A 129 -16.88 16.75 -8.68
C ASP A 129 -17.66 17.18 -7.41
N ASP A 130 -16.96 17.62 -6.36
CA ASP A 130 -17.59 18.18 -5.14
C ASP A 130 -18.34 19.49 -5.41
N ALA A 131 -17.82 20.32 -6.33
CA ALA A 131 -18.49 21.54 -6.77
C ALA A 131 -19.78 21.20 -7.54
N VAL A 132 -19.72 20.27 -8.51
CA VAL A 132 -20.88 19.83 -9.30
C VAL A 132 -21.95 19.19 -8.40
N GLN A 133 -21.56 18.33 -7.47
CA GLN A 133 -22.49 17.68 -6.56
C GLN A 133 -23.23 18.68 -5.65
N LYS A 134 -22.54 19.74 -5.18
CA LYS A 134 -23.20 20.86 -4.47
C LYS A 134 -24.14 21.70 -5.34
N TYR A 135 -23.94 21.71 -6.66
CA TYR A 135 -24.89 22.34 -7.60
C TYR A 135 -26.09 21.44 -7.91
N GLU A 136 -25.96 20.11 -7.79
CA GLU A 136 -27.05 19.15 -8.00
C GLU A 136 -27.92 18.95 -6.75
N ASP A 137 -27.33 19.04 -5.55
CA ASP A 137 -28.03 18.93 -4.27
C ASP A 137 -28.66 20.27 -3.77
N GLY A 138 -28.47 21.36 -4.52
CA GLY A 138 -28.87 22.73 -4.19
C GLY A 138 -30.15 23.23 -4.86
#